data_AF-A0A1C6AUL0-F1
#
_entry.id   AF-A0A1C6AUL0-F1
#
_cell.length_a   1.000
_cell.length_b   1.000
_cell.length_c   1.000
_cell.angle_alpha   90.00
_cell.angle_beta   90.00
_cell.angle_gamma   90.00
#
_symmetry.space_group_name_H-M   'P 1'
#
loop_
_entity.id
_entity.type
_entity.pdbx_description
1 polymer ?
#
loop_
_entity_poly.entity_id
_entity_poly.type
_entity_poly.pdbx_seq_one_letter_code
_entity_poly.pdbx_strand_id
1 'polypeptide(L)'
;MDIKTLSTIIGHVSTATTLNVYAHVTDEMRKTAAAKIDRGIAKSETTQDMDTVPRKPTPSTFQPYKGQRRKPGTGCISQINENLREGRYSPRLPNGGRLARNVYAHSKEECEQKLANLIVQMKAEIAAQQQQLQTPA
;
A
#
# COMPACT_ATOMS: atom_id res chain seq x y z
N MET A 1 -23.63 2.80 19.38
CA MET A 1 -24.54 1.80 19.96
C MET A 1 -23.69 0.74 20.65
N ASP A 2 -24.05 0.31 21.87
CA ASP A 2 -23.26 -0.65 22.66
C ASP A 2 -23.54 -2.11 22.27
N ILE A 3 -22.55 -3.01 22.42
CA ILE A 3 -22.68 -4.44 22.08
C ILE A 3 -23.78 -5.10 22.91
N LYS A 4 -23.94 -4.72 24.19
CA LYS A 4 -24.99 -5.27 25.06
C LYS A 4 -26.36 -4.95 24.51
N THR A 5 -26.59 -3.68 24.17
CA THR A 5 -27.83 -3.20 23.57
C THR A 5 -28.12 -3.89 22.25
N LEU A 6 -27.11 -4.03 21.39
CA LEU A 6 -27.21 -4.76 20.12
C LEU A 6 -27.59 -6.24 20.31
N SER A 7 -26.92 -6.92 21.24
CA SER A 7 -27.16 -8.34 21.52
C SER A 7 -28.59 -8.58 22.00
N THR A 8 -29.10 -7.68 22.86
CA THR A 8 -30.49 -7.74 23.36
C THR A 8 -31.51 -7.46 22.27
N ILE A 9 -31.28 -6.46 21.41
CA ILE A 9 -32.19 -6.12 20.29
C ILE A 9 -32.28 -7.29 19.29
N ILE A 10 -31.16 -7.94 18.99
CA ILE A 10 -31.09 -9.03 18.02
C ILE A 10 -31.54 -10.37 18.64
N GLY A 11 -31.57 -10.48 19.97
CA GLY A 11 -31.93 -11.71 20.69
C GLY A 11 -30.80 -12.74 20.72
N HIS A 12 -29.55 -12.31 20.59
CA HIS A 12 -28.40 -13.22 20.73
C HIS A 12 -28.19 -13.61 22.19
N VAL A 13 -28.20 -14.91 22.47
CA VAL A 13 -27.97 -15.51 23.80
C VAL A 13 -26.51 -15.33 24.26
N SER A 14 -25.57 -15.11 23.34
CA SER A 14 -24.18 -14.78 23.65
C SER A 14 -23.72 -13.55 22.88
N THR A 15 -22.96 -12.69 23.56
CA THR A 15 -22.32 -11.55 22.92
C THR A 15 -21.16 -11.93 22.01
N ALA A 16 -20.69 -13.19 22.05
CA ALA A 16 -19.70 -13.72 21.11
C ALA A 16 -20.21 -13.71 19.67
N THR A 17 -21.47 -14.08 19.46
CA THR A 17 -22.13 -14.08 18.15
C THR A 17 -22.27 -12.66 17.63
N THR A 18 -22.69 -11.72 18.49
CA THR A 18 -22.79 -10.30 18.14
C THR A 18 -21.42 -9.71 17.79
N LEU A 19 -20.38 -10.01 18.56
CA LEU A 19 -19.02 -9.56 18.26
C LEU A 19 -18.46 -10.17 16.97
N ASN A 20 -18.82 -11.42 16.63
CA ASN A 20 -18.39 -12.05 15.38
C ASN A 20 -18.98 -11.35 14.14
N VAL A 21 -20.25 -10.94 14.22
CA VAL A 21 -20.97 -10.36 13.07
C VAL A 21 -20.65 -8.88 12.88
N TYR A 22 -20.43 -8.13 13.97
CA TYR A 22 -20.38 -6.66 13.94
C TYR A 22 -19.03 -6.05 14.30
N ALA A 23 -18.03 -6.85 14.68
CA ALA A 23 -16.70 -6.33 15.03
C ALA A 23 -15.57 -7.11 14.34
N HIS A 24 -14.57 -6.37 13.84
CA HIS A 24 -13.31 -6.95 13.38
C HIS A 24 -12.33 -7.05 14.55
N VAL A 25 -12.43 -8.15 15.28
CA VAL A 25 -11.56 -8.48 16.41
C VAL A 25 -10.98 -9.86 16.21
N THR A 26 -9.79 -10.11 16.76
CA THR A 26 -9.21 -11.46 16.73
C THR A 26 -10.05 -12.42 17.56
N ASP A 27 -9.92 -13.72 17.30
CA ASP A 27 -10.69 -14.75 17.99
C ASP A 27 -10.48 -14.72 19.52
N GLU A 28 -9.26 -14.45 19.96
CA GLU A 28 -8.92 -14.32 21.38
C GLU A 28 -9.59 -13.09 22.02
N MET A 29 -9.54 -11.95 21.33
CA MET A 29 -10.21 -10.73 21.77
C MET A 29 -11.73 -10.91 21.83
N ARG A 30 -12.31 -11.58 20.83
CA ARG A 30 -13.74 -11.89 20.78
C ARG A 30 -14.16 -12.77 21.96
N LYS A 31 -13.45 -13.88 22.21
CA LYS A 31 -13.76 -14.81 23.30
C LYS A 31 -13.66 -14.14 24.66
N THR A 32 -12.59 -13.37 24.89
CA THR A 32 -12.37 -12.67 26.17
C THR A 32 -13.37 -11.53 26.40
N ALA A 33 -13.67 -10.74 25.36
CA ALA A 33 -14.67 -9.68 25.45
C ALA A 33 -16.08 -10.24 25.65
N ALA A 34 -16.47 -11.27 24.89
CA ALA A 34 -17.78 -11.91 25.04
C ALA A 34 -17.97 -12.47 26.45
N ALA A 35 -16.98 -13.20 26.96
CA ALA A 35 -17.03 -13.74 28.32
C ALA A 35 -17.19 -12.64 29.39
N LYS A 36 -16.50 -11.50 29.25
CA LYS A 36 -16.64 -10.36 30.16
C LYS A 36 -18.02 -9.71 30.09
N ILE A 37 -18.57 -9.59 28.89
CA ILE A 37 -19.85 -8.92 28.66
C ILE A 37 -21.01 -9.81 29.10
N ASP A 38 -21.01 -11.09 28.72
CA ASP A 38 -21.99 -12.09 29.13
C ASP A 38 -22.00 -12.24 30.66
N ARG A 39 -20.81 -12.21 31.31
CA ARG A 39 -20.68 -12.16 32.78
C ARG A 39 -21.35 -10.95 33.42
N GLY A 40 -21.22 -9.77 32.81
CA GLY A 40 -21.84 -8.54 33.30
C GLY A 40 -23.37 -8.49 33.12
N ILE A 41 -23.92 -9.33 32.23
CA ILE A 41 -25.37 -9.46 32.01
C ILE A 41 -25.97 -10.49 32.98
N ALA A 42 -25.30 -11.61 33.20
CA ALA A 42 -25.81 -12.73 34.00
C ALA A 42 -25.62 -12.59 35.54
N LYS A 43 -24.86 -11.59 36.03
CA LYS A 43 -24.59 -11.33 37.47
C LYS A 43 -24.13 -12.56 38.29
N SER A 44 -23.41 -13.52 37.70
CA SER A 44 -22.92 -14.71 38.41
C SER A 44 -21.62 -14.43 39.19
N GLU A 45 -21.59 -14.83 40.47
CA GLU A 45 -20.43 -14.72 41.35
C GLU A 45 -19.51 -15.96 41.30
N THR A 46 -18.24 -15.70 41.00
CA THR A 46 -16.99 -16.44 41.35
C THR A 46 -16.83 -17.94 41.08
N THR A 47 -15.89 -18.29 40.19
CA THR A 47 -14.55 -18.83 40.55
C THR A 47 -13.64 -18.95 39.32
N GLN A 48 -12.34 -18.85 39.56
CA GLN A 48 -11.19 -19.21 38.71
C GLN A 48 -10.52 -18.11 37.86
N ASP A 49 -9.21 -18.12 38.03
CA ASP A 49 -8.17 -17.31 37.45
C ASP A 49 -8.19 -17.41 35.92
N MET A 50 -8.84 -16.44 35.29
CA MET A 50 -8.57 -16.17 33.88
C MET A 50 -7.29 -15.36 33.86
N ASP A 51 -6.17 -15.99 33.51
CA ASP A 51 -4.88 -15.34 33.25
C ASP A 51 -5.11 -14.03 32.48
N THR A 52 -5.12 -12.93 33.23
CA THR A 52 -5.44 -11.58 32.75
C THR A 52 -4.22 -10.90 32.15
N VAL A 53 -3.11 -11.62 32.00
CA VAL A 53 -1.90 -11.08 31.39
C VAL A 53 -2.14 -10.96 29.90
N PRO A 54 -2.05 -9.75 29.31
CA PRO A 54 -2.06 -9.58 27.87
C PRO A 54 -0.86 -10.33 27.31
N ARG A 55 -1.08 -11.55 26.80
CA ARG A 55 -0.03 -12.29 26.12
C ARG A 55 0.20 -11.56 24.82
N LYS A 56 1.25 -10.73 24.76
CA LYS A 56 1.66 -10.09 23.50
C LYS A 56 1.80 -11.23 22.48
N PRO A 57 1.05 -11.20 21.37
CA PRO A 57 1.24 -12.21 20.34
C PRO A 57 2.70 -12.14 19.90
N THR A 58 3.30 -13.30 19.65
CA THR A 58 4.65 -13.36 19.11
C THR A 58 4.69 -12.51 17.84
N PRO A 59 5.70 -11.64 17.66
CA PRO A 59 5.77 -10.77 16.49
C PRO A 59 5.69 -11.62 15.22
N SER A 60 4.84 -11.20 14.28
CA SER A 60 4.64 -11.91 13.03
C SER A 60 5.95 -12.03 12.24
N THR A 61 6.26 -13.22 11.75
CA THR A 61 7.40 -13.51 10.84
C THR A 61 7.15 -12.95 9.42
N PHE A 62 6.19 -12.05 9.24
CA PHE A 62 5.89 -11.49 7.93
C PHE A 62 7.10 -10.73 7.37
N GLN A 63 7.65 -11.23 6.28
CA GLN A 63 8.66 -10.53 5.49
C GLN A 63 7.97 -9.90 4.28
N PRO A 64 7.95 -8.57 4.14
CA PRO A 64 7.33 -7.93 2.99
C PRO A 64 8.11 -8.28 1.72
N TYR A 65 7.39 -8.73 0.69
CA TYR A 65 7.98 -8.94 -0.62
C TYR A 65 8.46 -7.62 -1.22
N LYS A 66 9.78 -7.47 -1.37
CA LYS A 66 10.38 -6.32 -2.06
C LYS A 66 10.51 -6.65 -3.55
N GLY A 67 9.55 -6.20 -4.34
CA GLY A 67 9.60 -6.33 -5.79
C GLY A 67 10.80 -5.62 -6.42
N GLN A 68 11.16 -6.01 -7.64
CA GLN A 68 12.27 -5.41 -8.39
C GLN A 68 11.93 -3.97 -8.82
N ARG A 69 12.61 -2.99 -8.22
CA ARG A 69 12.46 -1.58 -8.59
C ARG A 69 13.40 -1.21 -9.74
N ARG A 70 12.86 -0.53 -10.76
CA ARG A 70 13.67 -0.03 -11.89
C ARG A 70 14.62 1.09 -11.47
N LYS A 71 15.79 1.15 -12.12
CA LYS A 71 16.75 2.26 -11.96
C LYS A 71 16.12 3.57 -12.48
N PRO A 72 16.27 4.69 -11.77
CA PRO A 72 15.78 5.99 -12.24
C PRO A 72 16.51 6.41 -13.52
N GLY A 73 15.79 7.00 -14.47
CA GLY A 73 16.38 7.63 -15.66
C GLY A 73 16.56 6.75 -16.90
N THR A 74 16.16 5.47 -16.87
CA THR A 74 16.24 4.55 -18.03
C THR A 74 15.02 4.63 -18.96
N GLY A 75 13.94 5.32 -18.56
CA GLY A 75 12.67 5.30 -19.28
C GLY A 75 11.90 3.98 -19.11
N CYS A 76 10.68 3.91 -19.64
CA CYS A 76 9.82 2.73 -19.60
C CYS A 76 9.29 2.42 -20.99
N ILE A 77 9.44 1.18 -21.45
CA ILE A 77 8.79 0.72 -22.66
C ILE A 77 7.58 -0.13 -22.28
N SER A 78 6.41 0.32 -22.71
CA SER A 78 5.14 -0.35 -22.54
C SER A 78 4.62 -0.77 -23.90
N GLN A 79 4.03 -1.96 -23.98
CA GLN A 79 3.35 -2.39 -25.18
C GLN A 79 1.91 -1.87 -25.11
N ILE A 80 1.50 -1.04 -26.08
CA ILE A 80 0.12 -0.55 -26.16
C ILE A 80 -0.72 -1.59 -26.92
N ASN A 81 -0.26 -1.98 -28.11
CA ASN A 81 -0.90 -2.96 -28.98
C ASN A 81 0.12 -4.02 -29.43
N GLU A 82 -0.34 -5.07 -30.13
CA GLU A 82 0.54 -6.09 -30.74
C GLU A 82 1.65 -5.46 -31.57
N ASN A 83 1.30 -4.45 -32.37
CA ASN A 83 2.21 -3.78 -33.31
C ASN A 83 2.66 -2.39 -32.82
N LEU A 84 2.37 -1.96 -31.59
CA LEU A 84 2.72 -0.61 -31.13
C LEU A 84 3.27 -0.60 -29.71
N ARG A 85 4.48 -0.06 -29.57
CA ARG A 85 5.16 0.12 -28.30
C ARG A 85 5.41 1.60 -28.03
N GLU A 86 5.29 1.98 -26.76
CA GLU A 86 5.51 3.31 -26.25
C GLU A 86 6.72 3.32 -25.31
N GLY A 87 7.74 4.07 -25.68
CA GLY A 87 8.87 4.42 -24.83
C GLY A 87 8.61 5.76 -24.14
N ARG A 88 8.38 5.75 -22.84
CA ARG A 88 8.17 6.93 -22.01
C ARG A 88 9.43 7.32 -21.25
N TYR A 89 9.86 8.56 -21.41
CA TYR A 89 10.91 9.19 -20.61
C TYR A 89 10.33 10.38 -19.85
N SER A 90 10.69 10.54 -18.57
CA SER A 90 10.18 11.64 -17.73
C SER A 90 11.28 12.16 -16.81
N PRO A 91 12.23 12.94 -17.36
CA PRO A 91 13.29 13.54 -16.58
C PRO A 91 12.75 14.60 -15.61
N ARG A 92 13.52 14.86 -14.55
CA ARG A 92 13.31 15.98 -13.65
C ARG A 92 14.07 17.18 -14.18
N LEU A 93 13.39 18.31 -14.35
CA LEU A 93 14.00 19.57 -14.75
C LEU A 93 14.64 20.26 -13.53
N PRO A 94 15.55 21.23 -13.75
CA PRO A 94 16.16 22.04 -12.69
C PRO A 94 15.10 22.83 -11.90
N ASN A 95 14.00 23.21 -12.56
CA ASN A 95 12.89 23.95 -11.98
C ASN A 95 11.99 23.08 -11.07
N GLY A 96 12.34 21.82 -10.78
CA GLY A 96 11.57 20.89 -9.96
C GLY A 96 10.42 20.17 -10.67
N GLY A 97 10.01 20.63 -11.86
CA GLY A 97 9.00 19.98 -12.70
C GLY A 97 9.48 18.69 -13.38
N ARG A 98 8.54 17.92 -13.93
CA ARG A 98 8.84 16.76 -14.79
C ARG A 98 8.25 16.97 -16.16
N LEU A 99 9.05 16.71 -17.20
CA LEU A 99 8.58 16.78 -18.58
C LEU A 99 8.50 15.36 -19.14
N ALA A 100 7.29 14.89 -19.44
CA ALA A 100 7.12 13.57 -20.05
C ALA A 100 7.27 13.68 -21.57
N ARG A 101 8.08 12.78 -22.16
CA ARG A 101 8.19 12.57 -23.61
C ARG A 101 7.94 11.10 -23.92
N ASN A 102 7.21 10.89 -25.01
CA ASN A 102 6.84 9.57 -25.48
C ASN A 102 7.41 9.34 -26.89
N VAL A 103 7.80 8.10 -27.15
CA VAL A 103 8.30 7.63 -28.44
C VAL A 103 7.49 6.41 -28.83
N TYR A 104 7.04 6.35 -30.07
CA TYR A 104 6.28 5.22 -30.60
C TYR A 104 7.07 4.46 -31.67
N ALA A 105 7.02 3.13 -31.61
CA ALA A 105 7.61 2.26 -32.62
C ALA A 105 6.86 0.92 -32.70
N HIS A 106 7.06 0.19 -33.80
CA HIS A 106 6.42 -1.10 -34.02
C HIS A 106 7.24 -2.26 -33.42
N SER A 107 8.57 -2.16 -33.47
CA SER A 107 9.48 -3.11 -32.82
C SER A 107 9.95 -2.61 -31.45
N LYS A 108 10.30 -3.56 -30.57
CA LYS A 108 10.93 -3.28 -29.27
C LYS A 108 12.29 -2.62 -29.43
N GLU A 109 13.12 -3.14 -30.34
CA GLU A 109 14.48 -2.66 -30.57
C GLU A 109 14.48 -1.22 -31.10
N GLU A 110 13.60 -0.93 -32.06
CA GLU A 110 13.41 0.43 -32.59
C GLU A 110 12.92 1.40 -31.50
N CYS A 111 12.01 0.96 -30.63
CA CYS A 111 11.53 1.76 -29.51
C CYS A 111 12.67 2.06 -28.53
N GLU A 112 13.51 1.07 -28.22
CA GLU A 112 14.68 1.20 -27.35
C GLU A 112 15.70 2.18 -27.93
N GLN A 113 16.04 2.08 -29.21
CA GLN A 113 16.99 2.97 -29.87
C GLN A 113 16.48 4.42 -29.90
N LYS A 114 15.23 4.63 -30.32
CA LYS A 114 14.63 5.97 -30.35
C LYS A 114 14.52 6.56 -28.93
N LEU A 115 14.18 5.74 -27.93
CA LEU A 115 14.13 6.17 -26.53
C LEU A 115 15.53 6.53 -26.00
N ALA A 116 16.56 5.75 -26.32
CA ALA A 116 17.93 6.04 -25.92
C ALA A 116 18.44 7.37 -26.50
N ASN A 117 18.19 7.60 -27.79
CA ASN A 117 18.53 8.86 -28.46
C ASN A 117 17.82 10.06 -27.81
N LEU A 118 16.53 9.92 -27.52
CA LEU A 118 15.75 10.95 -26.82
C LEU A 118 16.31 11.23 -25.42
N ILE A 119 16.69 10.19 -24.67
CA ILE A 119 17.28 10.34 -23.34
C ILE A 119 18.58 11.14 -23.39
N VAL A 120 19.45 10.87 -24.38
CA VAL A 120 20.73 11.58 -24.54
C VAL A 120 20.48 13.06 -24.83
N GLN A 121 19.58 13.39 -25.77
CA GLN A 121 19.23 14.76 -26.13
C GLN A 121 18.67 15.53 -24.91
N MET A 122 17.67 14.94 -24.24
CA MET A 122 17.05 15.58 -23.09
C MET A 122 18.01 15.77 -21.91
N LYS A 123 18.94 14.82 -21.67
CA LYS A 123 19.97 14.99 -20.64
C LYS A 123 20.92 16.14 -20.98
N ALA A 124 21.29 16.30 -22.25
CA ALA A 124 22.12 17.42 -22.69
C ALA A 124 21.40 18.76 -22.51
N GLU A 125 20.11 18.84 -22.87
CA GLU A 125 19.27 20.03 -22.64
C GLU A 125 19.17 20.39 -21.16
N ILE A 126 18.95 19.40 -20.28
CA ILE A 126 18.87 19.62 -18.83
C ILE A 126 20.22 20.08 -18.28
N ALA A 127 21.33 19.50 -18.74
CA ALA A 127 22.67 19.92 -18.32
C ALA A 127 22.96 21.38 -18.74
N ALA A 128 22.59 21.77 -19.96
CA ALA A 128 22.72 23.15 -20.44
C ALA A 128 21.86 24.12 -19.61
N GLN A 129 20.61 23.76 -19.31
CA GLN A 129 19.74 24.57 -18.43
C GLN A 129 20.29 24.70 -17.01
N GLN A 130 20.89 23.64 -16.47
CA GLN A 130 21.54 23.70 -15.15
C GLN A 130 22.74 24.66 -15.16
N GLN A 131 23.57 24.62 -16.19
CA GLN A 131 24.72 25.52 -16.32
C GLN A 131 24.29 26.99 -16.45
N GLN A 132 23.24 27.27 -17.22
CA GLN A 132 22.67 28.62 -17.34
C GLN A 132 22.17 29.16 -16.00
N LEU A 133 21.50 28.32 -15.20
CA LEU A 133 21.03 28.71 -13.86
C LEU A 133 22.18 28.86 -12.84
N GLN A 134 23.29 28.15 -13.02
CA GLN A 134 24.45 28.20 -12.14
C GLN A 134 25.43 29.33 -12.45
N THR A 135 25.27 30.02 -13.58
CA THR A 135 26.09 31.19 -13.91
C THR A 135 25.35 32.43 -13.40
N PRO A 136 25.64 32.96 -12.20
CA PRO A 136 25.10 34.25 -11.81
C PRO A 136 25.74 35.31 -12.70
N ALA A 137 24.92 36.26 -13.15
CA ALA A 137 25.37 37.46 -13.85
C ALA A 137 26.29 38.32 -12.98
#